data_AF-A0A840YVG2-F1
#
_entry.id   AF-A0A840YVG2-F1
#
_cell.length_a   1.000
_cell.length_b   1.000
_cell.length_c   1.000
_cell.angle_alpha   90.00
_cell.angle_beta   90.00
_cell.angle_gamma   90.00
#
_symmetry.space_group_name_H-M   'P 1'
#
loop_
_entity.id
_entity.type
_entity.pdbx_description
1 polymer ?
#
loop_
_entity_poly.entity_id
_entity_poly.type
_entity_poly.pdbx_seq_one_letter_code
_entity_poly.pdbx_strand_id
1 'polypeptide(L)'
;MRRTGIMAAAGLALLTAGCSTTPHIPVDVTRYHLDPPIARMTYTIQPLSTQPTISQEYQQYADAVATQLNALGFAPASAGNDDNDIGKSGYIAAMSYTRAPVGTVRKRPPLSIGLGGGSFGGDVGVGGGASFGIGGGVRQVIGTQLSVQLRRRSDNTVVWEGRAVTQTVIGGKDSSTAAIAQKLAAALFKGFPGESGITITVK
;
A
#
# COMPACT_ATOMS: atom_id res chain seq x y z
N MET A 1 -5.92 63.42 6.73
CA MET A 1 -5.94 62.85 5.36
C MET A 1 -4.49 62.57 4.96
N ARG A 2 -3.98 61.37 5.24
CA ARG A 2 -3.61 60.30 4.29
C ARG A 2 -2.64 60.72 3.17
N ARG A 3 -1.38 60.27 3.27
CA ARG A 3 -0.63 59.47 2.25
C ARG A 3 0.86 59.40 2.61
N THR A 4 1.24 58.37 3.35
CA THR A 4 2.65 57.93 3.45
C THR A 4 2.75 56.60 2.72
N GLY A 5 3.34 56.63 1.53
CA GLY A 5 3.71 55.44 0.77
C GLY A 5 4.98 54.86 1.35
N ILE A 6 4.94 53.58 1.73
CA ILE A 6 6.09 52.84 2.25
C ILE A 6 6.13 51.46 1.60
N MET A 7 7.33 51.17 1.09
CA MET A 7 7.98 49.88 0.82
C MET A 7 7.54 49.03 -0.36
N ALA A 8 8.34 49.17 -1.41
CA ALA A 8 8.72 48.09 -2.29
C ALA A 8 9.64 47.05 -1.60
N ALA A 9 9.55 45.82 -2.11
CA ALA A 9 10.52 44.73 -2.12
C ALA A 9 10.78 43.96 -0.80
N ALA A 10 10.25 42.73 -0.73
CA ALA A 10 10.94 41.62 -0.05
C ALA A 10 10.43 40.25 -0.54
N GLY A 11 11.29 39.55 -1.30
CA GLY A 11 11.58 38.13 -1.07
C GLY A 11 10.55 37.09 -1.49
N LEU A 12 10.61 36.69 -2.76
CA LEU A 12 10.02 35.46 -3.30
C LEU A 12 10.74 34.24 -2.70
N ALA A 13 10.26 33.69 -1.58
CA ALA A 13 10.75 32.42 -1.04
C ALA A 13 10.08 31.24 -1.77
N LEU A 14 10.63 30.85 -2.91
CA LEU A 14 10.34 29.58 -3.56
C LEU A 14 10.84 28.44 -2.65
N LEU A 15 9.94 27.89 -1.83
CA LEU A 15 10.18 26.64 -1.13
C LEU A 15 10.32 25.54 -2.18
N THR A 16 11.55 25.10 -2.38
CA THR A 16 11.90 23.96 -3.22
C THR A 16 11.15 22.73 -2.73
N ALA A 17 10.12 22.31 -3.49
CA ALA A 17 9.49 21.01 -3.32
C ALA A 17 10.54 19.93 -3.65
N GLY A 18 11.21 19.42 -2.61
CA GLY A 18 12.05 18.25 -2.71
C GLY A 18 11.19 17.08 -3.14
N CYS A 19 11.29 16.68 -4.41
CA CYS A 19 10.71 15.44 -4.90
C CYS A 19 11.46 14.28 -4.24
N SER A 20 10.96 13.84 -3.09
CA SER A 20 11.38 12.58 -2.49
C SER A 20 11.05 11.48 -3.48
N THR A 21 12.06 10.96 -4.17
CA THR A 21 11.94 9.77 -5.02
C THR A 21 11.66 8.58 -4.11
N THR A 22 10.38 8.28 -3.91
CA THR A 22 9.91 7.13 -3.14
C THR A 22 10.37 5.85 -3.85
N PRO A 23 11.04 4.91 -3.17
CA PRO A 23 11.43 3.63 -3.75
C PRO A 23 10.23 2.93 -4.40
N HIS A 24 10.39 2.57 -5.67
CA HIS A 24 9.29 1.97 -6.40
C HIS A 24 9.13 0.48 -6.10
N ILE A 25 8.46 0.19 -5.00
CA ILE A 25 8.01 -1.17 -4.64
C ILE A 25 6.87 -1.59 -5.62
N PRO A 26 6.99 -2.70 -6.36
CA PRO A 26 5.92 -3.15 -7.24
C PRO A 26 4.67 -3.53 -6.44
N VAL A 27 3.48 -3.24 -7.00
CA VAL A 27 2.19 -3.67 -6.44
C VAL A 27 1.47 -4.53 -7.47
N ASP A 28 1.16 -5.76 -7.12
CA ASP A 28 0.36 -6.64 -7.97
C ASP A 28 -1.12 -6.42 -7.69
N VAL A 29 -1.90 -6.19 -8.74
CA VAL A 29 -3.30 -5.79 -8.66
C VAL A 29 -4.16 -6.74 -9.50
N THR A 30 -5.19 -7.31 -8.89
CA THR A 30 -6.20 -8.14 -9.56
C THR A 30 -7.57 -7.53 -9.33
N ARG A 31 -8.40 -7.46 -10.38
CA ARG A 31 -9.72 -6.81 -10.31
C ARG A 31 -10.79 -7.69 -10.97
N TYR A 32 -12.02 -7.55 -10.49
CA TYR A 32 -13.21 -8.20 -11.04
C TYR A 32 -14.35 -7.19 -11.08
N HIS A 33 -15.20 -7.29 -12.09
CA HIS A 33 -16.39 -6.46 -12.25
C HIS A 33 -17.43 -7.17 -13.11
N LEU A 34 -18.70 -6.84 -12.89
CA LEU A 34 -19.83 -7.46 -13.59
C LEU A 34 -20.30 -6.63 -14.79
N ASP A 35 -20.59 -5.34 -14.59
CA ASP A 35 -21.20 -4.48 -15.63
C ASP A 35 -20.54 -3.09 -15.69
N PRO A 36 -19.45 -2.90 -16.45
CA PRO A 36 -18.95 -1.57 -16.76
C PRO A 36 -19.91 -0.82 -17.73
N PRO A 37 -20.10 0.51 -17.59
CA PRO A 37 -19.48 1.40 -16.61
C PRO A 37 -20.19 1.40 -15.25
N ILE A 38 -19.39 1.40 -14.17
CA ILE A 38 -19.90 1.48 -12.80
C ILE A 38 -20.36 2.92 -12.51
N ALA A 39 -21.66 3.10 -12.28
CA ALA A 39 -22.26 4.40 -11.98
C ALA A 39 -21.56 5.08 -10.78
N ARG A 40 -21.32 6.38 -10.88
CA ARG A 40 -20.74 7.18 -9.79
C ARG A 40 -21.84 7.60 -8.83
N MET A 41 -21.82 7.03 -7.62
CA MET A 41 -22.82 7.31 -6.58
C MET A 41 -22.13 7.67 -5.27
N THR A 42 -22.94 7.92 -4.24
CA THR A 42 -22.43 8.09 -2.87
C THR A 42 -21.90 6.77 -2.31
N TYR A 43 -20.85 6.82 -1.51
CA TYR A 43 -20.26 5.65 -0.87
C TYR A 43 -20.09 5.83 0.64
N THR A 44 -20.11 4.72 1.35
CA THR A 44 -19.68 4.61 2.75
C THR A 44 -18.63 3.50 2.85
N ILE A 45 -17.57 3.72 3.62
CA ILE A 45 -16.52 2.72 3.84
C ILE A 45 -16.89 1.88 5.06
N GLN A 46 -16.85 0.56 4.92
CA GLN A 46 -17.13 -0.36 6.01
C GLN A 46 -16.06 -1.46 6.07
N PRO A 47 -15.74 -1.98 7.26
CA PRO A 47 -14.88 -3.15 7.36
C PRO A 47 -15.55 -4.34 6.65
N LEU A 48 -14.78 -5.10 5.88
CA LEU A 48 -15.24 -6.38 5.33
C LEU A 48 -15.41 -7.43 6.46
N SER A 49 -14.70 -7.24 7.57
CA SER A 49 -14.83 -8.04 8.79
C SER A 49 -16.04 -7.61 9.62
N THR A 50 -16.70 -8.57 10.26
CA THR A 50 -17.78 -8.35 11.23
C THR A 50 -17.28 -7.92 12.61
N GLN A 51 -15.96 -7.86 12.83
CA GLN A 51 -15.39 -7.46 14.13
C GLN A 51 -15.28 -5.92 14.24
N PRO A 52 -15.83 -5.32 15.31
CA PRO A 52 -16.00 -3.87 15.44
C PRO A 52 -14.73 -3.10 15.86
N THR A 53 -13.59 -3.77 16.07
CA THR A 53 -12.36 -3.09 16.49
C THR A 53 -11.70 -2.39 15.29
N ILE A 54 -12.18 -1.18 14.99
CA ILE A 54 -11.58 -0.28 14.03
C ILE A 54 -10.25 0.24 14.61
N SER A 55 -9.12 -0.25 14.08
CA SER A 55 -7.79 0.22 14.49
C SER A 55 -7.44 1.56 13.81
N GLN A 56 -6.50 2.32 14.40
CA GLN A 56 -5.93 3.51 13.75
C GLN A 56 -5.32 3.18 12.38
N GLU A 57 -4.75 1.98 12.24
CA GLU A 57 -4.23 1.50 10.95
C GLU A 57 -5.34 1.31 9.93
N TYR A 58 -6.49 0.74 10.31
CA TYR A 58 -7.65 0.64 9.43
C TYR A 58 -8.06 2.01 8.88
N GLN A 59 -8.10 3.05 9.72
CA GLN A 59 -8.44 4.41 9.28
C GLN A 59 -7.45 4.93 8.23
N GLN A 60 -6.15 4.65 8.36
CA GLN A 60 -5.16 5.05 7.35
C GLN A 60 -5.41 4.39 5.99
N TYR A 61 -5.84 3.12 5.96
CA TYR A 61 -6.27 2.47 4.72
C TYR A 61 -7.61 3.01 4.21
N ALA A 62 -8.55 3.30 5.10
CA ALA A 62 -9.83 3.88 4.75
C ALA A 62 -9.68 5.25 4.09
N ASP A 63 -8.85 6.12 4.64
CA ASP A 63 -8.57 7.46 4.12
C ASP A 63 -7.90 7.39 2.74
N ALA A 64 -6.98 6.43 2.56
CA ALA A 64 -6.35 6.18 1.26
C ALA A 64 -7.37 5.72 0.21
N VAL A 65 -8.27 4.79 0.56
CA VAL A 65 -9.35 4.33 -0.34
C VAL A 65 -10.33 5.47 -0.64
N ALA A 66 -10.75 6.24 0.37
CA ALA A 66 -11.63 7.39 0.21
C ALA A 66 -11.03 8.42 -0.77
N THR A 67 -9.74 8.71 -0.62
CA THR A 67 -9.02 9.63 -1.52
C THR A 67 -9.10 9.15 -2.98
N GLN A 68 -8.92 7.85 -3.23
CA GLN A 68 -9.01 7.31 -4.59
C GLN A 68 -10.45 7.30 -5.13
N LEU A 69 -11.43 6.93 -4.30
CA LEU A 69 -12.84 6.96 -4.70
C LEU A 69 -13.30 8.39 -5.05
N ASN A 70 -12.88 9.38 -4.26
CA ASN A 70 -13.14 10.79 -4.55
C ASN A 70 -12.51 11.22 -5.88
N ALA A 71 -11.26 10.81 -6.14
CA ALA A 71 -10.57 11.10 -7.40
C ALA A 71 -11.26 10.45 -8.63
N LEU A 72 -11.96 9.33 -8.44
CA LEU A 72 -12.76 8.65 -9.47
C LEU A 72 -14.17 9.25 -9.64
N GLY A 73 -14.54 10.27 -8.86
CA GLY A 73 -15.83 10.95 -8.93
C GLY A 73 -16.93 10.30 -8.10
N PHE A 74 -16.62 9.35 -7.21
CA PHE A 74 -17.56 8.92 -6.18
C PHE A 74 -17.60 9.96 -5.05
N ALA A 75 -18.77 10.15 -4.43
CA ALA A 75 -18.94 11.11 -3.35
C ALA A 75 -19.08 10.39 -2.00
N PRO A 76 -18.49 10.85 -0.89
CA PRO A 76 -18.82 10.31 0.41
C PRO A 76 -20.30 10.56 0.71
N ALA A 77 -20.98 9.60 1.32
CA ALA A 77 -22.33 9.86 1.82
C ALA A 77 -22.27 10.91 2.93
N SER A 78 -23.19 11.88 2.91
CA SER A 78 -23.36 12.80 4.03
C SER A 78 -23.66 11.99 5.28
N ALA A 79 -22.88 12.20 6.35
CA ALA A 79 -23.25 11.72 7.66
C ALA A 79 -24.59 12.38 8.01
N GLY A 80 -25.66 11.59 8.14
CA GLY A 80 -26.91 12.07 8.70
C GLY A 80 -26.65 12.47 10.15
N ASN A 81 -27.46 13.38 10.69
CA ASN A 81 -27.33 13.83 12.08
C ASN A 81 -27.75 12.78 13.12
N ASP A 82 -28.04 11.54 12.69
CA ASP A 82 -28.39 10.41 13.55
C ASP A 82 -27.28 9.35 13.45
N ASP A 83 -26.79 8.86 14.60
CA ASP A 83 -25.78 7.79 14.70
C ASP A 83 -26.18 6.48 13.99
N ASN A 84 -27.47 6.33 13.65
CA ASN A 84 -28.02 5.20 12.90
C ASN A 84 -28.19 5.48 11.39
N ASP A 85 -27.99 6.72 10.97
CA ASP A 85 -28.06 7.17 9.58
C ASP A 85 -26.63 7.36 9.06
N ILE A 86 -25.88 6.25 9.00
CA ILE A 86 -24.81 6.12 8.00
C ILE A 86 -25.54 6.26 6.66
N GLY A 87 -25.62 7.51 6.21
CA GLY A 87 -26.58 8.02 5.24
C GLY A 87 -26.71 7.09 4.05
N LYS A 88 -27.94 6.93 3.55
CA LYS A 88 -28.33 6.05 2.44
C LYS A 88 -27.38 6.16 1.23
N SER A 89 -26.25 5.46 1.33
CA SER A 89 -25.20 5.45 0.32
C SER A 89 -25.61 4.54 -0.83
N GLY A 90 -25.32 4.94 -2.06
CA GLY A 90 -25.51 4.06 -3.22
C GLY A 90 -24.62 2.81 -3.15
N TYR A 91 -23.40 2.97 -2.61
CA TYR A 91 -22.44 1.90 -2.42
C TYR A 91 -21.92 1.77 -0.99
N ILE A 92 -21.63 0.55 -0.62
CA ILE A 92 -20.79 0.19 0.51
C ILE A 92 -19.43 -0.23 -0.06
N ALA A 93 -18.39 0.54 0.23
CA ALA A 93 -17.00 0.19 -0.05
C ALA A 93 -16.48 -0.67 1.12
N ALA A 94 -16.70 -1.98 1.02
CA ALA A 94 -16.24 -2.92 2.03
C ALA A 94 -14.74 -3.18 1.85
N MET A 95 -13.97 -3.06 2.93
CA MET A 95 -12.51 -3.07 2.87
C MET A 95 -11.90 -3.96 3.95
N SER A 96 -10.83 -4.66 3.60
CA SER A 96 -9.93 -5.30 4.55
C SER A 96 -8.49 -5.13 4.14
N TYR A 97 -7.60 -5.18 5.13
CA TYR A 97 -6.16 -5.29 4.88
C TYR A 97 -5.61 -6.46 5.69
N THR A 98 -4.51 -7.03 5.22
CA THR A 98 -3.77 -8.07 5.92
C THR A 98 -2.30 -7.81 5.75
N ARG A 99 -1.55 -7.92 6.85
CA ARG A 99 -0.11 -7.82 6.86
C ARG A 99 0.43 -9.09 7.51
N ALA A 100 1.06 -9.94 6.71
CA ALA A 100 1.53 -11.24 7.16
C ALA A 100 2.92 -11.55 6.60
N PRO A 101 3.77 -12.28 7.33
CA PRO A 101 4.98 -12.85 6.75
C PRO A 101 4.63 -13.80 5.59
N VAL A 102 5.22 -13.56 4.42
CA VAL A 102 5.01 -14.39 3.22
C VAL A 102 6.26 -15.19 2.83
N GLY A 103 7.39 -14.94 3.48
CA GLY A 103 8.62 -15.69 3.22
C GLY A 103 9.85 -15.12 3.92
N THR A 104 11.02 -15.60 3.54
CA THR A 104 12.31 -15.09 4.01
C THR A 104 13.30 -14.95 2.84
N VAL A 105 14.07 -13.87 2.83
CA VAL A 105 15.16 -13.62 1.88
C VAL A 105 16.48 -13.73 2.61
N ARG A 106 17.34 -14.64 2.16
CA ARG A 106 18.69 -14.81 2.71
C ARG A 106 19.57 -13.70 2.14
N LYS A 107 20.08 -12.80 3.00
CA LYS A 107 21.09 -11.82 2.58
C LYS A 107 22.35 -12.59 2.16
N ARG A 108 22.77 -12.49 0.89
CA ARG A 108 24.09 -12.98 0.47
C ARG A 108 25.16 -12.23 1.29
N PRO A 109 26.07 -12.93 1.99
CA PRO A 109 27.16 -12.26 2.70
C PRO A 109 27.96 -11.38 1.73
N PRO A 110 28.31 -10.13 2.09
CA PRO A 110 29.07 -9.24 1.22
C PRO A 110 30.49 -9.73 0.96
N LEU A 111 31.02 -10.59 1.84
CA LEU A 111 32.27 -11.30 1.66
C LEU A 111 32.06 -12.73 2.15
N SER A 112 32.36 -13.72 1.31
CA SER A 112 32.57 -15.09 1.76
C SER A 112 34.05 -15.20 2.11
N ILE A 113 34.38 -15.11 3.39
CA ILE A 113 35.74 -15.45 3.84
C ILE A 113 35.78 -16.98 3.87
N GLY A 114 36.40 -17.56 2.84
CA GLY A 114 36.90 -18.92 2.93
C GLY A 114 37.96 -18.95 4.03
N LEU A 115 37.55 -19.34 5.24
CA LEU A 115 38.46 -19.78 6.30
C LEU A 115 39.05 -21.13 5.88
N GLY A 116 39.97 -21.09 4.93
CA GLY A 116 40.97 -22.12 4.69
C GLY A 116 42.30 -21.60 5.22
N GLY A 117 42.75 -22.14 6.35
CA GLY A 117 44.09 -21.91 6.89
C GLY A 117 45.18 -22.32 5.89
N GLY A 118 46.35 -21.70 6.00
CA GLY A 118 47.44 -21.81 5.04
C GLY A 118 48.29 -23.11 5.08
N SER A 119 49.01 -23.31 3.96
CA SER A 119 50.42 -23.74 3.77
C SER A 119 51.00 -24.77 4.77
N PHE A 120 51.54 -25.95 4.40
CA PHE A 120 52.54 -26.25 3.36
C PHE A 120 52.52 -27.74 2.91
N GLY A 121 52.58 -27.93 1.57
CA GLY A 121 53.08 -29.04 0.72
C GLY A 121 53.27 -30.48 1.24
N GLY A 122 52.60 -31.50 0.70
CA GLY A 122 51.86 -31.58 -0.58
C GLY A 122 50.36 -31.26 -0.55
N ASP A 123 49.79 -30.67 0.49
CA ASP A 123 49.43 -31.58 1.55
C ASP A 123 47.90 -31.74 1.66
N VAL A 124 47.53 -33.03 1.76
CA VAL A 124 46.35 -33.68 2.35
C VAL A 124 45.17 -32.83 2.83
N GLY A 125 43.95 -33.24 2.47
CA GLY A 125 42.79 -32.83 3.25
C GLY A 125 41.43 -33.20 2.67
N VAL A 126 40.96 -34.41 2.99
CA VAL A 126 39.52 -34.68 3.10
C VAL A 126 38.93 -33.65 4.07
N GLY A 127 38.04 -32.78 3.61
CA GLY A 127 37.49 -31.73 4.47
C GLY A 127 36.15 -31.23 3.96
N GLY A 128 35.06 -31.70 4.57
CA GLY A 128 33.74 -31.11 4.42
C GLY A 128 33.79 -29.64 4.81
N GLY A 129 33.81 -28.75 3.81
CA GLY A 129 33.83 -27.31 4.02
C GLY A 129 32.49 -26.83 4.56
N ALA A 130 32.33 -26.82 5.87
CA ALA A 130 31.28 -26.08 6.53
C ALA A 130 31.63 -24.58 6.44
N SER A 131 31.07 -23.91 5.44
CA SER A 131 31.18 -22.47 5.27
C SER A 131 30.27 -21.76 6.29
N PHE A 132 30.84 -21.37 7.44
CA PHE A 132 30.16 -20.54 8.43
C PHE A 132 30.36 -19.05 8.09
N GLY A 133 29.44 -18.50 7.29
CA GLY A 133 29.38 -17.05 7.09
C GLY A 133 28.87 -16.36 8.35
N ILE A 134 29.75 -15.76 9.13
CA ILE A 134 29.37 -14.82 10.21
C ILE A 134 28.82 -13.55 9.53
N GLY A 135 27.50 -13.35 9.58
CA GLY A 135 26.84 -12.11 9.12
C GLY A 135 25.72 -12.27 8.08
N GLY A 136 25.37 -13.50 7.66
CA GLY A 136 24.28 -13.76 6.72
C GLY A 136 22.90 -13.85 7.40
N GLY A 137 22.36 -12.73 7.88
CA GLY A 137 21.03 -12.69 8.49
C GLY A 137 19.91 -13.02 7.49
N VAL A 138 18.97 -13.86 7.92
CA VAL A 138 17.70 -14.13 7.21
C VAL A 138 16.79 -12.91 7.44
N ARG A 139 16.34 -12.24 6.38
CA ARG A 139 15.34 -11.16 6.51
C ARG A 139 13.97 -11.70 6.14
N GLN A 140 12.98 -11.49 7.00
CA GLN A 140 11.62 -11.89 6.71
C GLN A 140 11.00 -10.95 5.67
N VAL A 141 10.14 -11.48 4.81
CA VAL A 141 9.37 -10.72 3.82
C VAL A 141 7.96 -10.59 4.36
N ILE A 142 7.47 -9.35 4.47
CA ILE A 142 6.10 -9.05 4.84
C ILE A 142 5.32 -8.80 3.55
N GLY A 143 4.26 -9.58 3.34
CA GLY A 143 3.23 -9.30 2.35
C GLY A 143 2.17 -8.42 2.98
N THR A 144 1.89 -7.29 2.34
CA THR A 144 0.75 -6.43 2.68
C THR A 144 -0.26 -6.52 1.55
N GLN A 145 -1.51 -6.85 1.90
CA GLN A 145 -2.62 -6.95 0.97
C GLN A 145 -3.72 -5.98 1.38
N LEU A 146 -4.26 -5.25 0.41
CA LEU A 146 -5.49 -4.46 0.52
C LEU A 146 -6.55 -5.12 -0.37
N SER A 147 -7.75 -5.35 0.16
CA SER A 147 -8.91 -5.85 -0.59
C SER A 147 -10.06 -4.86 -0.42
N VAL A 148 -10.70 -4.50 -1.53
CA VAL A 148 -11.84 -3.59 -1.55
C VAL A 148 -12.94 -4.16 -2.45
N GLN A 149 -14.17 -4.10 -1.97
CA GLN A 149 -15.38 -4.49 -2.70
C GLN A 149 -16.34 -3.30 -2.74
N LEU A 150 -16.83 -2.94 -3.91
CA LEU A 150 -17.96 -2.02 -4.05
C LEU A 150 -19.25 -2.83 -4.14
N ARG A 151 -20.03 -2.79 -3.07
CA ARG A 151 -21.35 -3.44 -3.00
C ARG A 151 -22.45 -2.41 -3.17
N ARG A 152 -23.33 -2.60 -4.16
CA ARG A 152 -24.49 -1.73 -4.37
C ARG A 152 -25.51 -1.97 -3.25
N ARG A 153 -25.99 -0.90 -2.63
CA ARG A 153 -26.89 -1.01 -1.46
C ARG A 153 -28.33 -1.40 -1.81
N SER A 154 -28.77 -1.16 -3.05
CA SER A 154 -30.14 -1.48 -3.49
C SER A 154 -30.43 -2.97 -3.58
N ASP A 155 -29.44 -3.77 -3.98
CA ASP A 155 -29.58 -5.20 -4.26
C ASP A 155 -28.48 -6.07 -3.63
N ASN A 156 -27.55 -5.46 -2.87
CA ASN A 156 -26.37 -6.11 -2.27
C ASN A 156 -25.41 -6.76 -3.29
N THR A 157 -25.48 -6.39 -4.56
CA THR A 157 -24.59 -6.92 -5.60
C THR A 157 -23.20 -6.31 -5.48
N VAL A 158 -22.15 -7.14 -5.48
CA VAL A 158 -20.76 -6.68 -5.59
C VAL A 158 -20.50 -6.35 -7.06
N VAL A 159 -20.53 -5.07 -7.39
CA VAL A 159 -20.34 -4.60 -8.78
C VAL A 159 -18.87 -4.55 -9.17
N TRP A 160 -17.98 -4.49 -8.19
CA TRP A 160 -16.53 -4.49 -8.38
C TRP A 160 -15.80 -5.03 -7.15
N GLU A 161 -14.75 -5.79 -7.39
CA GLU A 161 -13.79 -6.22 -6.39
C GLU A 161 -12.38 -5.94 -6.90
N GLY A 162 -11.50 -5.52 -6.00
CA GLY A 162 -10.10 -5.38 -6.29
C GLY A 162 -9.22 -5.83 -5.12
N ARG A 163 -8.07 -6.39 -5.48
CA ARG A 163 -7.03 -6.81 -4.55
C ARG A 163 -5.70 -6.24 -5.00
N ALA A 164 -4.98 -5.59 -4.09
CA ALA A 164 -3.63 -5.10 -4.30
C ALA A 164 -2.68 -5.72 -3.27
N VAL A 165 -1.53 -6.23 -3.73
CA VAL A 165 -0.53 -6.91 -2.90
C VAL A 165 0.84 -6.28 -3.14
N THR A 166 1.57 -6.04 -2.06
CA THR A 166 2.98 -5.62 -2.11
C THR A 166 3.81 -6.48 -1.16
N GLN A 167 5.08 -6.70 -1.50
CA GLN A 167 6.02 -7.43 -0.65
C GLN A 167 7.18 -6.51 -0.24
N THR A 168 7.48 -6.44 1.06
CA THR A 168 8.59 -5.65 1.61
C THR A 168 9.46 -6.49 2.53
N VAL A 169 10.76 -6.19 2.57
CA VAL A 169 11.72 -6.89 3.43
C VAL A 169 11.81 -6.18 4.78
N ILE A 170 11.73 -6.94 5.89
CA ILE A 170 11.89 -6.39 7.26
C ILE A 170 13.26 -5.70 7.40
N GLY A 171 13.26 -4.47 7.94
CA GLY A 171 14.45 -3.64 8.10
C GLY A 171 14.94 -2.99 6.81
N GLY A 172 14.11 -2.91 5.77
CA GLY A 172 14.20 -1.86 4.76
C GLY A 172 13.82 -0.51 5.38
N LYS A 173 14.05 0.60 4.69
CA LYS A 173 13.60 1.93 5.16
C LYS A 173 12.07 1.90 5.24
N ASP A 174 11.55 1.60 6.42
CA ASP A 174 10.13 1.35 6.67
C ASP A 174 9.32 2.55 6.21
N SER A 175 8.65 2.39 5.07
CA SER A 175 7.63 3.32 4.60
C SER A 175 6.52 3.33 5.66
N SER A 176 6.12 4.52 6.11
CA SER A 176 5.00 4.67 7.06
C SER A 176 3.78 3.88 6.58
N THR A 177 3.00 3.33 7.51
CA THR A 177 1.77 2.59 7.18
C THR A 177 0.85 3.40 6.26
N ALA A 178 0.73 4.71 6.49
CA ALA A 178 0.02 5.64 5.62
C ALA A 178 0.57 5.67 4.17
N ALA A 179 1.90 5.67 3.99
CA ALA A 179 2.50 5.65 2.66
C ALA A 179 2.24 4.31 1.92
N ILE A 180 2.26 3.19 2.65
CA ILE A 180 1.91 1.87 2.08
C ILE A 180 0.43 1.86 1.68
N ALA A 181 -0.45 2.34 2.54
CA ALA A 181 -1.89 2.42 2.29
C ALA A 181 -2.20 3.26 1.05
N GLN A 182 -1.63 4.48 0.96
CA GLN A 182 -1.78 5.37 -0.20
C GLN A 182 -1.31 4.69 -1.49
N LYS A 183 -0.16 4.01 -1.44
CA LYS A 183 0.40 3.32 -2.60
C LYS A 183 -0.45 2.15 -3.06
N LEU A 184 -0.90 1.29 -2.14
CA LEU A 184 -1.76 0.16 -2.45
C LEU A 184 -3.09 0.65 -3.03
N ALA A 185 -3.71 1.65 -2.42
CA ALA A 185 -4.96 2.22 -2.93
C ALA A 185 -4.76 2.84 -4.33
N ALA A 186 -3.73 3.66 -4.53
CA ALA A 186 -3.44 4.27 -5.82
C ALA A 186 -3.23 3.23 -6.94
N ALA A 187 -2.47 2.16 -6.65
CA ALA A 187 -2.27 1.07 -7.60
C ALA A 187 -3.58 0.30 -7.88
N LEU A 188 -4.35 0.02 -6.82
CA LEU A 188 -5.61 -0.70 -6.90
C LEU A 188 -6.61 -0.01 -7.84
N PHE A 189 -6.77 1.30 -7.69
CA PHE A 189 -7.74 2.11 -8.42
C PHE A 189 -7.20 2.68 -9.75
N LYS A 190 -5.91 2.50 -10.06
CA LYS A 190 -5.32 2.92 -11.34
C LYS A 190 -6.00 2.23 -12.53
N GLY A 191 -6.62 3.01 -13.41
CA GLY A 191 -7.32 2.48 -14.58
C GLY A 191 -8.65 1.79 -14.25
N PHE A 192 -9.28 2.13 -13.12
CA PHE A 192 -10.58 1.60 -12.70
C PHE A 192 -11.63 1.65 -13.84
N PRO A 193 -12.44 0.59 -14.05
CA PRO A 193 -12.54 -0.63 -13.25
C PRO A 193 -11.46 -1.68 -13.53
N GLY A 194 -10.68 -1.49 -14.60
CA GLY A 194 -9.63 -2.40 -15.06
C GLY A 194 -10.16 -3.61 -15.83
N GLU A 195 -9.25 -4.48 -16.26
CA GLU A 195 -9.60 -5.77 -16.88
C GLU A 195 -9.97 -6.80 -15.81
N SER A 196 -11.04 -7.56 -16.06
CA SER A 196 -11.53 -8.58 -15.12
C SER A 196 -10.63 -9.81 -15.15
N GLY A 197 -10.23 -10.31 -13.98
CA GLY A 197 -9.51 -11.59 -13.83
C GLY A 197 -8.02 -11.58 -14.22
N ILE A 198 -7.44 -10.41 -14.52
CA ILE A 198 -6.03 -10.27 -14.86
C ILE A 198 -5.26 -9.63 -13.70
N THR A 199 -4.12 -10.20 -13.36
CA THR A 199 -3.17 -9.60 -12.42
C THR A 199 -2.18 -8.72 -13.18
N ILE A 200 -2.11 -7.44 -12.79
CA ILE A 200 -1.15 -6.48 -13.35
C ILE A 200 -0.18 -5.99 -12.28
N THR A 201 1.08 -5.82 -12.63
CA THR A 201 2.06 -5.21 -11.73
C THR A 201 2.13 -3.70 -11.99
N VAL A 202 1.75 -2.91 -10.97
CA VAL A 202 1.86 -1.46 -11.00
C VAL A 202 3.24 -1.04 -10.50
N LYS A 203 4.01 -0.51 -11.45
CA LYS A 203 5.29 0.17 -11.23
C LYS A 203 5.13 1.69 -11.13
#